data_AF-A3W520-F1
#
_entry.id   AF-A3W520-F1
#
_cell.length_a   1.000
_cell.length_b   1.000
_cell.length_c   1.000
_cell.angle_alpha   90.00
_cell.angle_beta   90.00
_cell.angle_gamma   90.00
#
_symmetry.space_group_name_H-M   'P 1'
#
loop_
_entity.id
_entity.type
_entity.pdbx_description
1 polymer ?
#
loop_
_entity_poly.entity_id
_entity_poly.type
_entity_poly.pdbx_seq_one_letter_code
_entity_poly.pdbx_strand_id
1 'polypeptide(L)'
;MTLTRRNVMIMGAGAFVAFGLPMRATAAAEDRIAEFTGGAAMADSGITLTAPEIAENGNTVPIEVAAPGAVEILVLATGNPTPGVATFKFGPLAASQTASTRIRLAGTQDVVAIAKMSDGSFAKASSNVKVTIGGCGG
;
A
#
# COMPACT_ATOMS: atom_id res chain seq x y z
N MET A 1 32.06 26.78 -20.91
CA MET A 1 30.60 26.69 -21.13
C MET A 1 29.94 27.80 -20.31
N THR A 2 29.50 28.88 -20.94
CA THR A 2 28.90 30.03 -20.25
C THR A 2 27.43 29.75 -19.96
N LEU A 3 27.07 29.57 -18.68
CA LEU A 3 25.68 29.43 -18.24
C LEU A 3 24.91 30.73 -18.54
N THR A 4 24.03 30.70 -19.53
CA THR A 4 23.12 31.80 -19.84
C THR A 4 21.85 31.68 -18.99
N ARG A 5 21.25 32.82 -18.63
CA ARG A 5 20.00 32.90 -17.82
C ARG A 5 18.87 32.02 -18.37
N ARG A 6 18.82 31.82 -19.68
CA ARG A 6 17.87 30.94 -20.38
C ARG A 6 18.11 29.46 -20.07
N ASN A 7 19.36 29.02 -20.00
CA ASN A 7 19.70 27.65 -19.66
C ASN A 7 19.44 27.35 -18.18
N VAL A 8 19.59 28.35 -17.29
CA VAL A 8 19.22 28.22 -15.87
C VAL A 8 17.72 28.05 -15.69
N MET A 9 16.89 28.78 -16.45
CA MET A 9 15.43 28.59 -16.41
C MET A 9 14.99 27.23 -16.95
N ILE A 10 15.59 26.74 -18.03
CA ILE A 10 15.25 25.44 -18.61
C ILE A 10 15.67 24.29 -17.67
N MET A 11 16.85 24.39 -17.04
CA MET A 11 17.28 23.42 -16.02
C MET A 11 16.43 23.51 -14.74
N GLY A 12 16.07 24.72 -14.32
CA GLY A 12 15.21 24.94 -13.15
C GLY A 12 13.80 24.37 -13.33
N ALA A 13 13.18 24.58 -14.49
CA ALA A 13 11.87 24.03 -14.81
C ALA A 13 11.88 22.49 -14.87
N GLY A 14 12.93 21.89 -15.46
CA GLY A 14 13.09 20.43 -15.50
C GLY A 14 13.28 19.79 -14.12
N ALA A 15 14.02 20.45 -13.23
CA ALA A 15 14.22 19.97 -11.85
C ALA A 15 12.92 20.00 -11.02
N PHE A 16 12.06 21.00 -11.20
CA PHE A 16 10.79 21.10 -10.46
C PHE A 16 9.78 19.99 -10.82
N VAL A 17 9.74 19.53 -12.07
CA VAL A 17 8.83 18.45 -12.50
C VAL A 17 9.23 17.10 -11.89
N ALA A 18 10.53 16.84 -11.71
CA ALA A 18 11.02 15.59 -11.14
C ALA A 18 10.72 15.45 -9.62
N PHE A 19 10.64 16.56 -8.88
CA PHE A 19 10.31 16.55 -7.45
C PHE A 19 8.80 16.40 -7.15
N GLY A 20 7.93 16.58 -8.14
CA GLY A 20 6.47 16.46 -7.99
C GLY A 20 5.89 15.08 -8.32
N LEU A 21 6.72 14.16 -8.83
CA LEU A 21 6.30 12.78 -9.08
C LEU A 21 6.06 12.02 -7.76
N PRO A 22 5.09 11.08 -7.69
CA PRO A 22 4.66 10.41 -6.46
C PRO A 22 5.67 9.37 -5.91
N MET A 23 6.98 9.60 -6.08
CA MET A 23 8.03 8.72 -5.53
C MET A 23 8.01 8.60 -4.00
N ARG A 24 7.44 9.59 -3.30
CA ARG A 24 7.35 9.55 -1.82
C ARG A 24 6.33 8.54 -1.29
N ALA A 25 5.23 8.32 -2.01
CA ALA A 25 4.18 7.40 -1.55
C ALA A 25 4.66 5.95 -1.60
N THR A 26 5.41 5.59 -2.65
CA THR A 26 5.99 4.25 -2.80
C THR A 26 7.09 3.98 -1.78
N ALA A 27 8.00 4.94 -1.57
CA ALA A 27 9.06 4.82 -0.56
C ALA A 27 8.47 4.66 0.85
N ALA A 28 7.44 5.43 1.20
CA ALA A 28 6.79 5.32 2.50
C ALA A 28 6.10 3.95 2.71
N ALA A 29 5.58 3.33 1.65
CA ALA A 29 5.02 1.99 1.73
C ALA A 29 6.12 0.94 1.97
N GLU A 30 7.23 1.04 1.24
CA GLU A 30 8.40 0.16 1.42
C GLU A 30 8.98 0.25 2.84
N ASP A 31 9.08 1.47 3.39
CA ASP A 31 9.53 1.68 4.78
C ASP A 31 8.62 0.96 5.78
N ARG A 32 7.29 1.02 5.60
CA ARG A 32 6.32 0.32 6.46
C ARG A 32 6.43 -1.19 6.35
N ILE A 33 6.70 -1.70 5.15
CA ILE A 33 6.93 -3.13 4.92
C ILE A 33 8.20 -3.55 5.66
N ALA A 34 9.29 -2.81 5.51
CA ALA A 34 10.56 -3.10 6.17
C ALA A 34 10.45 -3.03 7.70
N GLU A 35 9.72 -2.05 8.24
CA GLU A 35 9.41 -1.94 9.67
C GLU A 35 8.63 -3.15 10.18
N PHE A 36 7.64 -3.62 9.41
CA PHE A 36 6.79 -4.75 9.79
C PHE A 36 7.51 -6.10 9.71
N THR A 37 8.32 -6.30 8.66
CA THR A 37 9.00 -7.58 8.42
C THR A 37 10.40 -7.65 9.03
N GLY A 38 10.96 -6.52 9.46
CA GLY A 38 12.38 -6.42 9.83
C GLY A 38 13.33 -6.72 8.65
N GLY A 39 12.85 -6.57 7.41
CA GLY A 39 13.60 -6.92 6.20
C GLY A 39 13.60 -8.40 5.83
N ALA A 40 12.80 -9.23 6.52
CA ALA A 40 12.67 -10.64 6.18
C ALA A 40 12.00 -10.85 4.81
N ALA A 41 12.36 -11.95 4.14
CA ALA A 41 11.70 -12.38 2.92
C ALA A 41 10.23 -12.76 3.19
N MET A 42 9.38 -12.55 2.19
CA MET A 42 7.95 -12.86 2.25
C MET A 42 7.62 -13.91 1.18
N ALA A 43 6.84 -14.92 1.53
CA ALA A 43 6.28 -15.85 0.56
C ALA A 43 5.12 -15.21 -0.22
N ASP A 44 4.94 -15.60 -1.48
CA ASP A 44 3.81 -15.13 -2.32
C ASP A 44 2.52 -15.96 -2.11
N SER A 45 2.50 -16.82 -1.09
CA SER A 45 1.37 -17.70 -0.73
C SER A 45 1.15 -17.73 0.77
N GLY A 46 -0.08 -17.98 1.23
CA GLY A 46 -0.45 -18.06 2.64
C GLY A 46 -1.31 -16.88 3.13
N ILE A 47 -1.57 -15.91 2.26
CA ILE A 47 -2.55 -14.85 2.48
C ILE A 47 -3.36 -14.66 1.19
N THR A 48 -4.66 -14.43 1.35
CA THR A 48 -5.58 -14.02 0.30
C THR A 48 -6.00 -12.58 0.55
N LEU A 49 -5.92 -11.76 -0.49
CA LEU A 49 -6.46 -10.39 -0.52
C LEU A 49 -7.54 -10.33 -1.59
N THR A 50 -8.78 -10.10 -1.15
CA THR A 50 -9.93 -9.88 -2.02
C THR A 50 -10.20 -8.38 -2.09
N ALA A 51 -10.11 -7.83 -3.29
CA ALA A 51 -10.45 -6.44 -3.60
C ALA A 51 -11.13 -6.40 -4.97
N PRO A 52 -12.02 -5.41 -5.23
CA PRO A 52 -12.62 -5.27 -6.55
C PRO A 52 -11.56 -4.86 -7.59
N GLU A 53 -11.72 -5.31 -8.84
CA GLU A 53 -10.84 -4.85 -9.93
C GLU A 53 -11.03 -3.36 -10.20
N ILE A 54 -12.28 -2.87 -10.09
CA ILE A 54 -12.65 -1.48 -10.29
C ILE A 54 -13.46 -0.97 -9.10
N ALA A 55 -13.00 0.12 -8.49
CA ALA A 55 -13.69 0.87 -7.47
C ALA A 55 -14.30 2.14 -8.06
N GLU A 56 -15.63 2.19 -8.13
CA GLU A 56 -16.37 3.37 -8.60
C GLU A 56 -16.28 4.56 -7.63
N ASN A 57 -16.09 4.28 -6.35
CA ASN A 57 -15.98 5.28 -5.30
C ASN A 57 -14.78 4.98 -4.39
N GLY A 58 -13.68 5.71 -4.60
CA GLY A 58 -12.47 5.61 -3.82
C GLY A 58 -12.61 6.03 -2.35
N ASN A 59 -13.73 6.62 -1.93
CA ASN A 59 -13.97 6.91 -0.51
C ASN A 59 -14.37 5.66 0.29
N THR A 60 -14.78 4.59 -0.40
CA THR A 60 -15.36 3.40 0.23
C THR A 60 -15.12 2.15 -0.61
N VAL A 61 -13.89 1.62 -0.55
CA VAL A 61 -13.50 0.41 -1.28
C VAL A 61 -13.54 -0.78 -0.33
N PRO A 62 -14.41 -1.78 -0.56
CA PRO A 62 -14.44 -2.98 0.27
C PRO A 62 -13.21 -3.85 -0.01
N ILE A 63 -12.57 -4.31 1.06
CA ILE A 63 -11.49 -5.30 0.99
C ILE A 63 -11.72 -6.39 2.03
N GLU A 64 -11.19 -7.57 1.73
CA GLU A 64 -11.11 -8.67 2.67
C GLU A 64 -9.73 -9.30 2.62
N VAL A 65 -9.20 -9.66 3.79
CA VAL A 65 -7.95 -10.38 3.94
C VAL A 65 -8.18 -11.66 4.74
N ALA A 66 -7.55 -12.74 4.31
CA ALA A 66 -7.61 -14.03 4.99
C ALA A 66 -6.23 -14.69 4.99
N ALA A 67 -5.70 -15.02 6.16
CA ALA A 67 -4.41 -15.70 6.31
C ALA A 67 -4.46 -16.69 7.48
N PRO A 68 -4.93 -17.94 7.27
CA PRO A 68 -5.01 -18.94 8.33
C PRO A 68 -3.67 -19.10 9.07
N GLY A 69 -3.69 -19.00 10.41
CA GLY A 69 -2.48 -19.11 11.23
C GLY A 69 -1.67 -17.82 11.41
N ALA A 70 -2.07 -16.71 10.77
CA ALA A 70 -1.47 -15.40 11.00
C ALA A 70 -1.75 -14.86 12.41
N VAL A 71 -0.73 -14.29 13.04
CA VAL A 71 -0.91 -13.53 14.30
C VAL A 71 -1.29 -12.08 14.02
N GLU A 72 -0.85 -11.56 12.88
CA GLU A 72 -1.04 -10.17 12.49
C GLU A 72 -1.11 -10.03 10.96
N ILE A 73 -1.98 -9.17 10.46
CA ILE A 73 -2.05 -8.81 9.02
C ILE A 73 -1.96 -7.29 8.90
N LEU A 74 -0.95 -6.81 8.18
CA LEU A 74 -0.79 -5.42 7.76
C LEU A 74 -1.42 -5.22 6.39
N VAL A 75 -2.18 -4.15 6.21
CA VAL A 75 -2.73 -3.72 4.92
C VAL A 75 -2.21 -2.32 4.58
N LEU A 76 -1.76 -2.15 3.34
CA LEU A 76 -1.21 -0.93 2.79
C LEU A 76 -1.88 -0.57 1.46
N ALA A 77 -1.98 0.73 1.19
CA ALA A 77 -2.40 1.30 -0.08
C ALA A 77 -1.25 2.15 -0.63
N THR A 78 -0.50 1.63 -1.59
CA THR A 78 0.84 2.13 -1.95
C THR A 78 0.85 3.49 -2.66
N GLY A 79 -0.27 3.85 -3.29
CA GLY A 79 -0.48 5.13 -3.98
C GLY A 79 -1.12 6.21 -3.11
N ASN A 80 -1.47 5.92 -1.86
CA ASN A 80 -2.00 6.92 -0.94
C ASN A 80 -0.87 7.79 -0.37
N PRO A 81 -1.10 9.08 -0.07
CA PRO A 81 -0.13 9.93 0.62
C PRO A 81 0.31 9.36 1.97
N THR A 82 -0.62 8.67 2.66
CA THR A 82 -0.36 7.86 3.84
C THR A 82 -0.68 6.39 3.52
N PRO A 83 0.33 5.52 3.36
CA PRO A 83 0.11 4.17 2.84
C PRO A 83 -0.49 3.21 3.86
N GLY A 84 -0.34 3.48 5.16
CA GLY A 84 -0.89 2.65 6.23
C GLY A 84 -2.42 2.67 6.22
N VAL A 85 -3.04 1.50 6.01
CA VAL A 85 -4.49 1.35 6.02
C VAL A 85 -4.97 0.78 7.35
N ALA A 86 -4.52 -0.42 7.70
CA ALA A 86 -4.90 -1.09 8.94
C ALA A 86 -3.90 -2.20 9.31
N THR A 87 -3.86 -2.52 10.60
CA THR A 87 -3.16 -3.70 11.10
C THR A 87 -4.13 -4.50 11.98
N PHE A 88 -4.42 -5.73 11.56
CA PHE A 88 -5.30 -6.64 12.28
C PHE A 88 -4.46 -7.59 13.13
N LYS A 89 -4.64 -7.55 14.45
CA LYS A 89 -4.01 -8.48 15.39
C LYS A 89 -5.05 -9.51 15.84
N PHE A 90 -4.76 -10.79 15.63
CA PHE A 90 -5.68 -11.87 15.98
C PHE A 90 -5.35 -12.43 17.36
N GLY A 91 -6.31 -12.34 18.28
CA GLY A 91 -6.17 -12.89 19.63
C GLY A 91 -6.47 -14.40 19.69
N PRO A 92 -6.21 -15.05 20.85
CA PRO A 92 -6.43 -16.49 21.03
C PRO A 92 -7.88 -16.96 20.81
N LEU A 93 -8.85 -16.04 20.96
CA LEU A 93 -10.28 -16.31 20.77
C LEU A 93 -10.79 -15.98 19.36
N ALA A 94 -9.90 -15.57 18.44
CA ALA A 94 -10.28 -15.34 17.05
C ALA A 94 -10.64 -16.67 16.39
N ALA A 95 -11.89 -16.81 15.97
CA ALA A 95 -12.37 -18.02 15.30
C ALA A 95 -11.68 -18.27 13.95
N SER A 96 -11.22 -17.21 13.29
CA SER A 96 -10.41 -17.27 12.07
C SER A 96 -9.57 -16.00 11.92
N GLN A 97 -8.51 -16.09 11.10
CA GLN A 97 -7.63 -14.97 10.74
C GLN A 97 -8.15 -14.28 9.47
N THR A 98 -9.39 -13.82 9.53
CA THR A 98 -10.07 -13.10 8.45
C THR A 98 -10.51 -11.72 8.92
N ALA A 99 -10.41 -10.72 8.05
CA ALA A 99 -10.88 -9.38 8.33
C ALA A 99 -11.44 -8.73 7.06
N SER A 100 -12.60 -8.09 7.19
CA SER A 100 -13.24 -7.32 6.12
C SER A 100 -13.43 -5.88 6.58
N THR A 101 -13.12 -4.93 5.71
CA THR A 101 -13.28 -3.50 6.00
C THR A 101 -13.49 -2.69 4.72
N ARG A 102 -13.75 -1.39 4.87
CA ARG A 102 -13.80 -0.43 3.78
C ARG A 102 -12.68 0.58 3.94
N ILE A 103 -11.96 0.85 2.85
CA ILE A 103 -10.76 1.68 2.85
C ILE A 103 -10.90 2.83 1.86
N ARG A 104 -10.08 3.86 2.02
CA ARG A 104 -10.01 5.00 1.09
C ARG A 104 -8.82 4.84 0.17
N LEU A 105 -9.02 5.04 -1.12
CA LEU A 105 -7.99 5.01 -2.16
C LEU A 105 -7.95 6.36 -2.89
N ALA A 106 -6.77 6.96 -2.99
CA ALA A 106 -6.54 8.24 -3.68
C ALA A 106 -6.76 8.13 -5.20
N GLY A 107 -6.44 6.97 -5.77
CA GLY A 107 -6.52 6.68 -7.20
C GLY A 107 -6.16 5.22 -7.45
N THR A 108 -6.03 4.86 -8.73
CA THR A 108 -5.58 3.52 -9.15
C THR A 108 -4.22 3.20 -8.55
N GLN A 109 -4.14 2.09 -7.82
CA GLN A 109 -2.94 1.71 -7.08
C GLN A 109 -2.99 0.23 -6.68
N ASP A 110 -1.88 -0.24 -6.11
CA ASP A 110 -1.83 -1.56 -5.48
C ASP A 110 -2.25 -1.47 -4.02
N VAL A 111 -3.12 -2.38 -3.62
CA VAL A 111 -3.38 -2.72 -2.22
C VAL A 111 -2.52 -3.93 -1.89
N VAL A 112 -1.70 -3.81 -0.86
CA VAL A 112 -0.78 -4.86 -0.41
C VAL A 112 -1.19 -5.33 0.97
N ALA A 113 -1.28 -6.64 1.15
CA ALA A 113 -1.52 -7.27 2.45
C ALA A 113 -0.33 -8.17 2.81
N ILE A 114 0.15 -8.06 4.05
CA ILE A 114 1.26 -8.86 4.57
C ILE A 114 0.80 -9.54 5.85
N ALA A 115 0.82 -10.86 5.86
CA ALA A 115 0.59 -11.68 7.05
C ALA A 115 1.91 -11.98 7.75
N LYS A 116 1.92 -11.85 9.08
CA LYS A 116 2.93 -12.42 9.96
C LYS A 116 2.36 -13.70 10.57
N MET A 117 3.05 -14.81 10.35
CA MET A 117 2.66 -16.13 10.87
C MET A 117 3.15 -16.32 12.30
N SER A 118 2.61 -17.33 12.99
CA SER A 118 3.00 -17.69 14.36
C SER A 118 4.44 -18.17 14.49
N ASP A 119 5.03 -18.70 13.42
CA ASP A 119 6.44 -19.11 13.33
C ASP A 119 7.40 -17.93 13.02
N GLY A 120 6.86 -16.73 12.83
CA GLY A 120 7.62 -15.52 12.49
C GLY A 120 7.90 -15.35 10.99
N SER A 121 7.45 -16.26 10.14
CA SER A 121 7.50 -16.09 8.68
C SER A 121 6.46 -15.08 8.20
N PHE A 122 6.65 -14.58 6.97
CA PHE A 122 5.76 -13.60 6.36
C PHE A 122 5.22 -14.09 5.03
N ALA A 123 3.98 -13.73 4.73
CA ALA A 123 3.35 -13.96 3.43
C ALA A 123 2.76 -12.65 2.89
N LYS A 124 2.78 -12.46 1.58
CA LYS A 124 2.33 -11.24 0.90
C LYS A 124 1.32 -11.57 -0.19
N ALA A 125 0.27 -10.76 -0.29
CA ALA A 125 -0.61 -10.68 -1.44
C ALA A 125 -0.73 -9.22 -1.90
N SER A 126 -0.92 -9.02 -3.21
CA SER A 126 -1.15 -7.71 -3.81
C SER A 126 -2.33 -7.78 -4.76
N SER A 127 -3.13 -6.72 -4.81
CA SER A 127 -4.22 -6.55 -5.76
C SER A 127 -4.21 -5.13 -6.32
N ASN A 128 -4.22 -5.02 -7.65
CA ASN A 128 -4.33 -3.74 -8.34
C ASN A 128 -5.80 -3.32 -8.43
N VAL A 129 -6.14 -2.21 -7.80
CA VAL A 129 -7.50 -1.67 -7.79
C VAL A 129 -7.55 -0.42 -8.66
N LYS A 130 -8.33 -0.45 -9.74
CA LYS A 130 -8.58 0.71 -10.59
C LYS A 130 -9.63 1.60 -9.95
N VAL A 131 -9.33 2.87 -9.73
CA VAL A 131 -10.27 3.81 -9.08
C VAL A 131 -10.73 4.85 -10.09
N THR A 132 -12.04 5.00 -10.27
CA THR A 132 -12.60 6.02 -11.19
C THR A 132 -12.68 7.39 -10.55
N ILE A 133 -13.10 7.46 -9.28
CA ILE A 133 -13.20 8.69 -8.48
C ILE A 133 -12.37 8.50 -7.21
N GLY A 134 -11.26 9.24 -7.08
CA GLY A 134 -10.39 9.20 -5.90
C GLY A 134 -11.11 9.66 -4.63
N GLY A 135 -10.78 9.07 -3.49
CA GLY A 135 -11.41 9.37 -2.19
C GLY A 135 -10.46 9.58 -1.02
N CYS A 136 -9.17 9.73 -1.28
CA CYS A 136 -8.17 10.04 -0.24
C CYS A 136 -7.49 11.40 -0.43
N GLY A 137 -7.63 12.03 -1.61
CA GLY A 137 -7.24 13.42 -1.84
C GLY A 137 -8.48 14.31 -1.74
N GLY A 138 -8.65 14.99 -0.61
CA GLY A 138 -9.54 16.14 -0.54
C GLY A 138 -8.97 17.33 -1.30
#